data_AF-A0A2S7JII4-F1
#
_entry.id   AF-A0A2S7JII4-F1
#
_cell.length_a   1.000
_cell.length_b   1.000
_cell.length_c   1.000
_cell.angle_alpha   90.00
_cell.angle_beta   90.00
_cell.angle_gamma   90.00
#
_symmetry.space_group_name_H-M   'P 1'
#
loop_
_entity.id
_entity.type
_entity.pdbx_description
1 polymer ?
#
loop_
_entity_poly.entity_id
_entity_poly.type
_entity_poly.pdbx_seq_one_letter_code
_entity_poly.pdbx_strand_id
1 'polypeptide(L)'
;MIKTGFLLLTAIILTGSALAQDRTTVSELGMRGIPALTQDELTALIIGNTLRHTKLQGSQKLDMHYKETGNRVFYSGAANIGMRFEGWYKIKDGKRCEQSSGGGQEVCFTLHKIDNGKHYLCDAKGQCDWTLISVKGNPLGIE
;
A
#
# COMPACT_ATOMS: atom_id res chain seq x y z
N MET A 1 41.72 -36.19 29.51
CA MET A 1 40.25 -36.05 29.36
C MET A 1 39.86 -34.67 29.85
N ILE A 2 39.36 -33.80 28.96
CA ILE A 2 38.25 -32.83 29.11
C ILE A 2 38.21 -32.05 27.79
N LYS A 3 37.05 -32.15 27.12
CA LYS A 3 36.65 -31.40 25.93
C LYS A 3 36.37 -29.95 26.32
N THR A 4 36.73 -28.99 25.48
CA THR A 4 35.89 -27.82 25.17
C THR A 4 36.45 -27.11 23.94
N GLY A 5 35.80 -27.33 22.80
CA GLY A 5 35.89 -26.43 21.67
C GLY A 5 35.02 -25.21 21.95
N PHE A 6 35.50 -24.03 21.56
CA PHE A 6 34.71 -22.81 21.51
C PHE A 6 34.92 -22.18 20.13
N LEU A 7 34.02 -22.53 19.20
CA LEU A 7 33.81 -21.78 17.98
C LEU A 7 33.17 -20.45 18.37
N LEU A 8 33.87 -19.34 18.16
CA LEU A 8 33.23 -18.03 18.12
C LEU A 8 32.94 -17.69 16.65
N LEU A 9 31.71 -17.99 16.22
CA LEU A 9 31.10 -17.39 15.04
C LEU A 9 30.96 -15.88 15.31
N THR A 10 31.74 -15.05 14.63
CA THR A 10 31.43 -13.62 14.52
C THR A 10 30.41 -13.41 13.42
N ALA A 11 29.36 -12.70 13.80
CA ALA A 11 28.11 -12.53 13.08
C ALA A 11 28.28 -11.94 11.67
N ILE A 12 27.61 -12.57 10.70
CA ILE A 12 27.26 -11.92 9.44
C ILE A 12 26.20 -10.86 9.79
N ILE A 13 26.61 -9.60 9.85
CA ILE A 13 25.66 -8.49 9.86
C ILE A 13 25.05 -8.46 8.45
N LEU A 14 23.90 -9.10 8.28
CA LEU A 14 22.98 -8.85 7.18
C LEU A 14 22.52 -7.40 7.33
N THR A 15 23.27 -6.46 6.79
CA THR A 15 22.74 -5.16 6.41
C THR A 15 21.79 -5.42 5.25
N GLY A 16 20.57 -5.85 5.58
CA GLY A 16 19.45 -5.77 4.67
C GLY A 16 19.24 -4.29 4.39
N SER A 17 19.90 -3.78 3.35
CA SER A 17 19.53 -2.52 2.75
C SER A 17 18.05 -2.65 2.42
N ALA A 18 17.21 -1.95 3.17
CA ALA A 18 15.85 -1.68 2.74
C ALA A 18 16.01 -0.87 1.46
N LEU A 19 16.11 -1.56 0.32
CA LEU A 19 16.14 -0.95 -0.99
C LEU A 19 14.89 -0.09 -1.03
N ALA A 20 15.08 1.22 -1.08
CA ALA A 20 14.01 2.11 -1.51
C ALA A 20 13.50 1.52 -2.82
N GLN A 21 12.25 1.06 -2.85
CA GLN A 21 11.70 0.57 -4.10
C GLN A 21 11.61 1.79 -5.01
N ASP A 22 12.34 1.76 -6.12
CA ASP A 22 12.33 2.86 -7.06
C ASP A 22 10.92 3.06 -7.64
N ARG A 23 10.61 4.33 -7.97
CA ARG A 23 9.40 4.67 -8.73
C ARG A 23 9.34 3.83 -9.98
N THR A 24 8.13 3.46 -10.39
CA THR A 24 7.91 2.71 -11.62
C THR A 24 6.67 3.24 -12.35
N THR A 25 6.43 2.78 -13.56
CA THR A 25 5.26 3.14 -14.35
C THR A 25 4.45 1.91 -14.76
N VAL A 26 3.17 2.11 -15.09
CA VAL A 26 2.31 1.04 -15.62
C VAL A 26 2.93 0.39 -16.87
N SER A 27 3.63 1.17 -17.72
CA SER A 27 4.31 0.65 -18.90
C SER A 27 5.45 -0.32 -18.54
N GLU A 28 6.29 0.05 -17.57
CA GLU A 28 7.37 -0.82 -17.09
C GLU A 28 6.84 -2.08 -16.42
N LEU A 29 5.76 -1.95 -15.63
CA LEU A 29 5.07 -3.10 -15.05
C LEU A 29 4.52 -4.04 -16.13
N GLY A 30 3.94 -3.48 -17.20
CA GLY A 30 3.48 -4.23 -18.37
C GLY A 30 4.61 -4.98 -19.07
N MET A 31 5.76 -4.34 -19.30
CA MET A 31 6.95 -4.99 -19.87
C MET A 31 7.49 -6.13 -19.00
N ARG A 32 7.31 -6.03 -17.68
CA ARG A 32 7.66 -7.07 -16.71
C ARG A 32 6.59 -8.16 -16.55
N GLY A 33 5.48 -8.07 -17.30
CA GLY A 33 4.37 -9.01 -17.20
C GLY A 33 3.61 -8.94 -15.87
N ILE A 34 3.63 -7.79 -15.18
CA ILE A 34 2.96 -7.58 -13.91
C ILE A 34 1.54 -7.03 -14.16
N PRO A 35 0.48 -7.84 -13.99
CA PRO A 35 -0.87 -7.43 -14.35
C PRO A 35 -1.45 -6.43 -13.33
N ALA A 36 -2.40 -5.64 -13.81
CA ALA A 36 -3.31 -4.91 -12.93
C ALA A 36 -4.25 -5.90 -12.23
N LEU A 37 -4.71 -5.54 -11.03
CA LEU A 37 -5.75 -6.29 -10.33
C LEU A 37 -7.07 -6.20 -11.09
N THR A 38 -7.78 -7.33 -11.11
CA THR A 38 -9.16 -7.41 -11.58
C THR A 38 -10.12 -6.69 -10.63
N GLN A 39 -11.36 -6.47 -11.07
CA GLN A 39 -12.39 -5.86 -10.24
C GLN A 39 -12.68 -6.67 -8.96
N ASP A 40 -12.71 -8.00 -9.06
CA ASP A 40 -12.98 -8.87 -7.91
C ASP A 40 -11.80 -8.87 -6.93
N GLU A 41 -10.57 -8.90 -7.44
CA GLU A 41 -9.36 -8.79 -6.59
C GLU A 41 -9.30 -7.44 -5.87
N LEU A 42 -9.62 -6.35 -6.55
CA LEU A 42 -9.72 -5.02 -5.94
C LEU A 42 -10.79 -4.98 -4.85
N THR A 43 -11.96 -5.55 -5.14
CA THR A 43 -13.08 -5.59 -4.20
C THR A 43 -12.69 -6.33 -2.93
N ALA A 44 -12.11 -7.53 -3.06
CA ALA A 44 -11.63 -8.33 -1.95
C ALA A 44 -10.48 -7.65 -1.17
N LEU A 45 -9.61 -6.93 -1.86
CA LEU A 45 -8.47 -6.23 -1.24
C LEU A 45 -8.92 -5.04 -0.39
N ILE A 46 -9.90 -4.27 -0.89
CA ILE A 46 -10.21 -2.92 -0.40
C ILE A 46 -11.42 -2.92 0.54
N ILE A 47 -12.55 -3.51 0.15
CA ILE A 47 -13.82 -3.34 0.87
C ILE A 47 -13.71 -3.94 2.27
N GLY A 48 -14.00 -3.13 3.28
CA GLY A 48 -13.96 -3.51 4.70
C GLY A 48 -12.55 -3.57 5.30
N ASN A 49 -11.51 -3.25 4.54
CA ASN A 49 -10.11 -3.43 4.97
C ASN A 49 -9.37 -2.10 5.10
N THR A 50 -8.21 -2.16 5.77
CA THR A 50 -7.28 -1.04 5.85
C THR A 50 -6.11 -1.25 4.90
N LEU A 51 -5.88 -0.28 4.01
CA LEU A 51 -4.72 -0.28 3.12
C LEU A 51 -3.60 0.54 3.75
N ARG A 52 -2.47 -0.12 3.98
CA ARG A 52 -1.24 0.51 4.47
C ARG A 52 -0.39 0.96 3.28
N HIS A 53 -0.41 2.26 3.03
CA HIS A 53 0.32 2.92 1.97
C HIS A 53 1.75 3.24 2.43
N THR A 54 2.73 2.92 1.60
CA THR A 54 4.13 3.31 1.77
C THR A 54 4.61 4.00 0.51
N LYS A 55 5.10 5.23 0.63
CA LYS A 55 5.65 5.98 -0.51
C LYS A 55 6.93 5.29 -0.97
N LEU A 56 7.09 5.14 -2.29
CA LEU A 56 8.29 4.54 -2.88
C LEU A 56 9.54 5.39 -2.64
N GLN A 57 9.37 6.72 -2.73
CA GLN A 57 10.41 7.69 -2.44
C GLN A 57 10.04 8.52 -1.21
N GLY A 58 10.93 8.54 -0.21
CA GLY A 58 10.74 9.23 1.05
C GLY A 58 10.24 8.31 2.17
N SER A 59 9.85 8.90 3.30
CA SER A 59 9.46 8.17 4.52
C SER A 59 7.95 8.12 4.77
N GLN A 60 7.15 8.71 3.87
CA GLN A 60 5.72 8.86 4.10
C GLN A 60 5.01 7.50 4.10
N LYS A 61 4.22 7.29 5.16
CA LYS A 61 3.31 6.17 5.31
C LYS A 61 1.91 6.70 5.61
N LEU A 62 0.90 5.99 5.15
CA LEU A 62 -0.49 6.35 5.38
C LEU A 62 -1.35 5.10 5.50
N ASP A 63 -2.03 4.96 6.62
CA ASP A 63 -3.05 3.93 6.81
C ASP A 63 -4.43 4.52 6.49
N MET A 64 -5.18 3.84 5.64
CA MET A 64 -6.52 4.28 5.22
C MET A 64 -7.50 3.13 5.31
N HIS A 65 -8.56 3.34 6.09
CA HIS A 65 -9.62 2.35 6.25
C HIS A 65 -10.74 2.59 5.23
N TYR A 66 -11.13 1.54 4.52
CA TYR A 66 -12.17 1.55 3.50
C TYR A 66 -13.41 0.82 4.02
N LYS A 67 -14.43 1.58 4.43
CA LYS A 67 -15.67 1.08 4.99
C LYS A 67 -16.53 0.42 3.90
N GLU A 68 -17.30 -0.60 4.25
CA GLU A 68 -18.23 -1.26 3.31
C GLU A 68 -19.31 -0.30 2.76
N THR A 69 -19.59 0.79 3.48
CA THR A 69 -20.55 1.83 3.08
C THR A 69 -20.10 2.68 1.89
N GLY A 70 -18.86 2.51 1.40
CA GLY A 70 -18.29 3.32 0.32
C GLY A 70 -17.58 4.59 0.80
N ASN A 71 -17.24 4.67 2.09
CA ASN A 71 -16.44 5.76 2.67
C ASN A 71 -15.02 5.29 3.00
N ARG A 72 -14.04 6.14 2.78
CA ARG A 72 -12.65 5.93 3.23
C ARG A 72 -12.30 6.96 4.28
N VAL A 73 -11.55 6.56 5.30
CA VAL A 73 -11.11 7.44 6.38
C VAL A 73 -9.61 7.28 6.59
N PHE A 74 -8.91 8.39 6.77
CA PHE A 74 -7.51 8.40 7.18
C PHE A 74 -7.18 9.68 7.95
N TYR A 75 -5.99 9.72 8.54
CA TYR A 75 -5.46 10.88 9.26
C TYR A 75 -4.15 11.35 8.62
N SER A 76 -3.88 12.66 8.61
CA SER A 76 -2.52 13.12 8.26
C SER A 76 -1.53 12.66 9.34
N GLY A 77 -0.50 11.90 8.95
CA GLY A 77 0.45 11.36 9.93
C GLY A 77 -0.04 10.07 10.58
N ALA A 78 0.06 9.96 11.90
CA ALA A 78 -0.33 8.75 12.63
C ALA A 78 -1.85 8.63 12.77
N ALA A 79 -2.34 7.38 12.78
CA ALA A 79 -3.76 7.07 12.95
C ALA A 79 -4.32 7.75 14.20
N ASN A 80 -5.48 8.42 14.06
CA ASN A 80 -6.21 9.11 15.14
C ASN A 80 -5.47 10.28 15.81
N ILE A 81 -4.31 10.73 15.30
CA ILE A 81 -3.55 11.84 15.90
C ILE A 81 -3.65 13.13 15.07
N GLY A 82 -3.61 13.02 13.74
CA GLY A 82 -3.58 14.20 12.87
C GLY A 82 -4.94 14.71 12.41
N MET A 83 -4.94 15.43 11.29
CA MET A 83 -6.17 15.90 10.67
C MET A 83 -6.90 14.73 10.02
N ARG A 84 -8.16 14.54 10.39
CA ARG A 84 -9.03 13.51 9.83
C ARG A 84 -9.48 13.91 8.43
N PHE A 85 -9.39 12.97 7.50
CA PHE A 85 -9.94 13.08 6.16
C PHE A 85 -10.90 11.93 5.93
N GLU A 86 -12.09 12.28 5.47
CA GLU A 86 -13.11 11.33 5.05
C GLU A 86 -13.60 11.72 3.67
N GLY A 87 -13.86 10.73 2.84
CA GLY A 87 -14.41 10.91 1.51
C GLY A 87 -15.00 9.62 0.98
N TRP A 88 -15.76 9.71 -0.09
CA TRP A 88 -16.28 8.52 -0.76
C TRP A 88 -15.19 7.81 -1.57
N TYR A 89 -15.37 6.51 -1.78
CA TYR A 89 -14.64 5.71 -2.75
C TYR A 89 -15.59 4.76 -3.47
N LYS A 90 -15.14 4.25 -4.62
CA LYS A 90 -15.81 3.21 -5.39
C LYS A 90 -14.78 2.38 -6.15
N ILE A 91 -15.16 1.15 -6.50
CA ILE A 91 -14.40 0.31 -7.40
C ILE A 91 -15.18 0.23 -8.70
N LYS A 92 -14.54 0.61 -9.80
CA LYS A 92 -15.17 0.65 -11.12
C LYS A 92 -14.12 0.41 -12.20
N ASP A 93 -14.44 -0.40 -13.19
CA ASP A 93 -13.61 -0.64 -14.38
C ASP A 93 -12.18 -1.10 -14.00
N GLY A 94 -12.06 -1.96 -12.98
CA GLY A 94 -10.77 -2.45 -12.49
C GLY A 94 -9.89 -1.36 -11.84
N LYS A 95 -10.49 -0.29 -11.30
CA LYS A 95 -9.79 0.81 -10.62
C LYS A 95 -10.43 1.14 -9.28
N ARG A 96 -9.62 1.67 -8.36
CA ARG A 96 -10.09 2.33 -7.14
C ARG A 96 -10.26 3.83 -7.45
N CYS A 97 -11.49 4.33 -7.43
CA CYS A 97 -11.78 5.75 -7.62
C CYS A 97 -12.26 6.37 -6.31
N GLU A 98 -11.83 7.58 -6.00
CA GLU A 98 -12.15 8.23 -4.74
C GLU A 98 -12.18 9.76 -4.85
N GLN A 99 -12.88 10.40 -3.89
CA GLN A 99 -12.86 11.85 -3.77
C GLN A 99 -11.44 12.32 -3.44
N SER A 100 -10.86 13.22 -4.23
CA SER A 100 -9.58 13.85 -3.90
C SER A 100 -9.65 14.56 -2.54
N SER A 101 -8.54 14.51 -1.79
CA SER A 101 -8.45 15.17 -0.47
C SER A 101 -8.56 16.69 -0.52
N GLY A 102 -8.45 17.30 -1.71
CA GLY A 102 -8.71 18.73 -1.97
C GLY A 102 -10.18 19.07 -2.20
N GLY A 103 -11.10 18.10 -2.12
CA GLY A 103 -12.52 18.37 -1.92
C GLY A 103 -13.40 18.48 -3.16
N GLY A 104 -13.09 17.83 -4.29
CA GLY A 104 -14.10 17.82 -5.38
C GLY A 104 -13.89 16.91 -6.57
N GLN A 105 -12.65 16.63 -6.96
CA GLN A 105 -12.40 15.81 -8.14
C GLN A 105 -12.34 14.32 -7.82
N GLU A 106 -12.91 13.50 -8.69
CA GLU A 106 -12.69 12.06 -8.71
C GLU A 106 -11.27 11.76 -9.19
N VAL A 107 -10.54 10.97 -8.42
CA VAL A 107 -9.23 10.43 -8.82
C VAL A 107 -9.31 8.91 -8.84
N CYS A 108 -8.80 8.29 -9.89
CA CYS A 108 -8.80 6.83 -10.05
C CYS A 108 -7.38 6.29 -10.10
N PHE A 109 -7.19 5.15 -9.47
CA PHE A 109 -5.91 4.48 -9.37
C PHE A 109 -6.01 3.03 -9.84
N THR A 110 -4.96 2.58 -10.52
CA THR A 110 -4.78 1.18 -10.90
C THR A 110 -3.83 0.52 -9.90
N LEU A 111 -4.18 -0.67 -9.43
CA LEU A 111 -3.31 -1.44 -8.55
C LEU A 111 -2.70 -2.60 -9.32
N HIS A 112 -1.43 -2.86 -9.11
CA HIS A 112 -0.72 -3.98 -9.73
C HIS A 112 -0.17 -4.91 -8.66
N LYS A 113 -0.37 -6.21 -8.81
CA LYS A 113 0.08 -7.21 -7.84
C LYS A 113 1.58 -7.41 -7.93
N ILE A 114 2.28 -7.30 -6.81
CA ILE A 114 3.69 -7.67 -6.66
C ILE A 114 3.75 -9.00 -5.90
N ASP A 115 4.87 -9.28 -5.25
CA ASP A 115 5.08 -10.43 -4.38
C ASP A 115 4.49 -10.20 -2.97
N ASN A 116 4.29 -11.29 -2.23
CA ASN A 116 3.97 -11.28 -0.81
C ASN A 116 2.77 -10.40 -0.41
N GLY A 117 1.74 -10.30 -1.27
CA GLY A 117 0.54 -9.51 -1.00
C GLY A 117 0.75 -7.99 -1.07
N LYS A 118 1.91 -7.54 -1.59
CA LYS A 118 2.21 -6.14 -1.85
C LYS A 118 1.68 -5.74 -3.23
N HIS A 119 1.24 -4.50 -3.36
CA HIS A 119 0.70 -3.97 -4.61
C HIS A 119 1.32 -2.62 -4.92
N TYR A 120 1.61 -2.33 -6.19
CA TYR A 120 1.84 -0.95 -6.63
C TYR A 120 0.49 -0.23 -6.74
N LEU A 121 0.48 1.06 -6.44
CA LEU A 121 -0.65 1.96 -6.67
C LEU A 121 -0.21 3.06 -7.64
N CYS A 122 -0.86 3.08 -8.81
CA CYS A 122 -0.50 3.95 -9.92
C CYS A 122 -1.62 4.95 -10.21
N ASP A 123 -1.25 6.19 -10.50
CA ASP A 123 -2.19 7.26 -10.83
C ASP A 123 -2.70 7.18 -12.28
N ALA A 124 -3.60 8.10 -12.65
CA ALA A 124 -4.16 8.18 -14.00
C ALA A 124 -3.14 8.51 -15.10
N LYS A 125 -1.95 9.04 -14.73
CA LYS A 125 -0.83 9.28 -15.66
C LYS A 125 0.07 8.05 -15.80
N GLY A 126 -0.26 6.95 -15.11
CA GLY A 126 0.50 5.72 -15.10
C GLY A 126 1.74 5.76 -14.20
N GLN A 127 1.87 6.75 -13.32
CA GLN A 127 2.97 6.85 -12.38
C GLN A 127 2.65 6.04 -11.11
N CYS A 128 3.50 5.08 -10.77
CA CYS A 128 3.37 4.25 -9.59
C CYS A 128 4.31 4.77 -8.51
N ASP A 129 3.71 5.34 -7.48
CA ASP A 129 4.40 6.21 -6.53
C ASP A 129 4.31 5.68 -5.09
N TRP A 130 3.47 4.66 -4.91
CA TRP A 130 3.11 4.06 -3.65
C TRP A 130 3.07 2.56 -3.79
N THR A 131 3.30 1.89 -2.67
CA THR A 131 2.95 0.48 -2.49
C THR A 131 1.95 0.31 -1.37
N LEU A 132 1.14 -0.75 -1.48
CA LEU A 132 0.07 -1.08 -0.57
C LEU A 132 0.23 -2.49 -0.05
N ILE A 133 -0.11 -2.68 1.22
CA ILE A 133 -0.46 -3.97 1.79
C ILE A 133 -1.86 -3.83 2.37
N SER A 134 -2.74 -4.81 2.12
CA SER A 134 -4.05 -4.86 2.76
C SER A 134 -3.94 -5.55 4.11
N VAL A 135 -4.53 -4.94 5.13
CA VAL A 135 -4.67 -5.49 6.46
C VAL A 135 -6.15 -5.69 6.72
N LYS A 136 -6.54 -6.90 7.14
CA LYS A 136 -7.94 -7.25 7.34
C LYS A 136 -8.61 -6.34 8.37
N GLY A 137 -9.80 -5.83 8.05
CA GLY A 137 -10.61 -5.02 8.95
C GLY A 137 -10.01 -3.64 9.24
N ASN A 138 -10.23 -3.16 10.46
CA ASN A 138 -9.74 -1.86 10.96
C ASN A 138 -8.89 -2.03 12.23
N PRO A 139 -7.69 -2.63 12.14
CA PRO A 139 -6.89 -2.99 13.32
C PRO A 139 -6.37 -1.78 14.10
N LEU A 140 -6.42 -0.59 13.51
CA LEU A 140 -5.97 0.66 14.13
C LEU A 140 -7.14 1.48 14.71
N GLY A 141 -8.38 1.00 14.59
CA GLY A 141 -9.55 1.74 15.05
C GLY A 141 -9.66 3.12 14.41
N ILE A 142 -9.44 3.22 13.09
CA ILE A 142 -9.63 4.46 12.33
C ILE A 142 -11.13 4.71 12.18
N GLU A 143 -11.67 5.69 12.91
CA GLU A 143 -13.12 5.99 12.97
C GLU A 143 -13.55 7.10 12.00
#